data_AF-A0A7C7N7E5-F1
#
_entry.id   AF-A0A7C7N7E5-F1
#
_cell.length_a   1.000
_cell.length_b   1.000
_cell.length_c   1.000
_cell.angle_alpha   90.00
_cell.angle_beta   90.00
_cell.angle_gamma   90.00
#
_symmetry.space_group_name_H-M   'P 1'
#
loop_
_entity.id
_entity.type
_entity.pdbx_description
1 polymer ?
#
loop_
_entity_poly.entity_id
_entity_poly.type
_entity_poly.pdbx_seq_one_letter_code
_entity_poly.pdbx_strand_id
1 'polypeptide(L)'
;MAGPSKVEFPGQKQQRLRLRGTKRASQNVQQRLRKNLDMLVASPEVALPEMRWDGRLPWGRTDPVTKTLREIAKVLDKRHYISWLNKRMMSKRGDAVAKAWAGALAAAHEDGISLVGTFNHPIYGNSSFVRKGDAKPIIAVGVQNHRNVRLRLLTWEGHARKGWFFFSWSGGFVCTGNSAKIPDGWLGEVVTNLDTKVEKSDDGYVIGNIDDGCVILEYIDGTKVRFGADALAAKRKSSLIAELALPMLPPKLTEIATGDFSWRPEG
;
A
#
# COMPACT_ATOMS: atom_id res chain seq x y z
N MET A 1 40.57 13.20 41.91
CA MET A 1 39.30 13.92 42.16
C MET A 1 38.16 13.08 41.59
N ALA A 2 37.45 12.34 42.43
CA ALA A 2 36.26 11.59 42.01
C ALA A 2 35.10 12.57 41.83
N GLY A 3 34.45 12.57 40.65
CA GLY A 3 33.30 13.44 40.37
C GLY A 3 32.09 13.06 41.24
N PRO A 4 31.17 14.00 41.50
CA PRO A 4 30.08 13.80 42.45
C PRO A 4 29.16 12.64 42.01
N SER A 5 28.83 11.78 42.97
CA SER A 5 27.92 10.65 42.80
C SER A 5 26.54 11.13 42.38
N LYS A 6 25.96 10.54 41.31
CA LYS A 6 24.54 10.72 40.97
C LYS A 6 23.68 10.23 42.12
N VAL A 7 23.06 11.15 42.84
CA VAL A 7 22.08 10.85 43.89
C VAL A 7 20.71 10.72 43.23
N GLU A 8 20.10 9.53 43.30
CA GLU A 8 18.69 9.32 42.92
C GLU A 8 17.82 9.63 44.13
N PHE A 9 16.89 10.58 43.99
CA PHE A 9 15.97 10.96 45.05
C PHE A 9 14.77 9.98 45.10
N PRO A 10 14.33 9.53 46.29
CA PRO A 10 13.13 8.72 46.43
C PRO A 10 11.92 9.53 45.96
N GLY A 11 11.33 9.16 44.82
CA GLY A 11 10.19 9.87 44.22
C GLY A 11 10.38 10.32 42.77
N GLN A 12 11.60 10.21 42.20
CA GLN A 12 11.79 10.37 40.75
C GLN A 12 11.14 9.20 39.99
N LYS A 13 9.84 9.28 39.74
CA LYS A 13 9.21 8.47 38.68
C LYS A 13 9.94 8.78 37.39
N GLN A 14 10.70 7.81 36.87
CA GLN A 14 11.30 7.88 35.54
C GLN A 14 10.25 8.46 34.58
N GLN A 15 10.46 9.69 34.11
CA GLN A 15 9.64 10.26 33.06
C GLN A 15 9.76 9.31 31.87
N ARG A 16 8.73 8.47 31.66
CA ARG A 16 8.66 7.59 30.50
C ARG A 16 8.68 8.49 29.28
N LEU A 17 9.83 8.56 28.63
CA LEU A 17 10.05 9.28 27.39
C LEU A 17 9.08 8.70 26.35
N ARG A 18 7.87 9.26 26.25
CA ARG A 18 6.88 8.85 25.26
C ARG A 18 7.30 9.46 23.94
N LEU A 19 7.95 8.66 23.09
CA LEU A 19 8.21 9.02 21.70
C LEU A 19 6.88 9.42 21.04
N ARG A 20 6.76 10.70 20.65
CA ARG A 20 5.54 11.28 20.08
C ARG A 20 5.07 10.46 18.87
N GLY A 21 3.80 10.05 18.87
CA GLY A 21 3.22 9.23 17.80
C GLY A 21 3.49 7.72 17.89
N THR A 22 3.94 7.22 19.05
CA THR A 22 4.02 5.78 19.34
C THR A 22 3.02 5.37 20.42
N LYS A 23 2.47 4.16 20.29
CA LYS A 23 1.58 3.53 21.27
C LYS A 23 2.08 2.14 21.63
N ARG A 24 1.67 1.65 22.80
CA ARG A 24 1.83 0.23 23.15
C ARG A 24 0.96 -0.59 22.20
N ALA A 25 1.55 -1.57 21.54
CA ALA A 25 0.80 -2.44 20.64
C ALA A 25 -0.11 -3.38 21.44
N SER A 26 -1.37 -3.53 21.00
CA SER A 26 -2.23 -4.62 21.50
C SER A 26 -1.71 -5.96 21.00
N GLN A 27 -2.02 -7.06 21.69
CA GLN A 27 -1.55 -8.40 21.31
C GLN A 27 -1.88 -8.73 19.84
N ASN A 28 -3.09 -8.42 19.37
CA ASN A 28 -3.48 -8.62 17.98
C ASN A 28 -2.61 -7.83 16.99
N VAL A 29 -2.24 -6.58 17.32
CA VAL A 29 -1.34 -5.78 16.49
C VAL A 29 0.07 -6.37 16.47
N GLN A 30 0.56 -6.86 17.61
CA GLN A 30 1.87 -7.51 17.69
C GLN A 30 1.93 -8.78 16.84
N GLN A 31 0.96 -9.68 17.00
CA GLN A 31 0.87 -10.92 16.23
C GLN A 31 0.76 -10.65 14.73
N ARG A 32 -0.09 -9.71 14.32
CA ARG A 32 -0.26 -9.32 12.92
C ARG A 32 1.03 -8.76 12.32
N LEU A 33 1.69 -7.82 13.02
CA LEU A 33 2.95 -7.25 12.54
C LEU A 33 4.06 -8.29 12.51
N ARG A 34 4.18 -9.14 13.53
CA ARG A 34 5.14 -10.24 13.55
C ARG A 34 4.98 -11.15 12.33
N LYS A 35 3.75 -11.65 12.09
CA LYS A 35 3.43 -12.49 10.93
C LYS A 35 3.77 -11.80 9.59
N ASN A 36 3.56 -10.50 9.48
CA ASN A 36 3.91 -9.75 8.28
C ASN A 36 5.43 -9.60 8.11
N LEU A 37 6.16 -9.29 9.19
CA LEU A 37 7.61 -9.13 9.18
C LEU A 37 8.34 -10.46 8.91
N ASP A 38 7.90 -11.55 9.54
CA ASP A 38 8.45 -12.89 9.29
C ASP A 38 8.27 -13.29 7.83
N MET A 39 7.10 -12.96 7.24
CA MET A 39 6.84 -13.17 5.82
C MET A 39 7.78 -12.35 4.91
N LEU A 40 8.16 -11.12 5.30
CA LEU A 40 9.12 -10.33 4.54
C LEU A 40 10.53 -10.93 4.56
N VAL A 41 10.90 -11.66 5.62
CA VAL A 41 12.19 -12.35 5.71
C VAL A 41 12.17 -13.64 4.89
N ALA A 42 11.08 -14.39 4.95
CA ALA A 42 10.94 -15.70 4.30
C ALA A 42 10.67 -15.60 2.79
N SER A 43 9.72 -14.73 2.40
CA SER A 43 9.19 -14.62 1.04
C SER A 43 8.95 -13.14 0.69
N PRO A 44 10.02 -12.33 0.55
CA PRO A 44 9.92 -10.89 0.31
C PRO A 44 9.16 -10.52 -0.97
N GLU A 45 9.18 -11.38 -1.98
CA GLU A 45 8.51 -11.19 -3.27
C GLU A 45 7.02 -10.89 -3.15
N VAL A 46 6.34 -11.38 -2.10
CA VAL A 46 4.91 -11.15 -1.87
C VAL A 46 4.56 -9.67 -1.63
N ALA A 47 5.55 -8.86 -1.28
CA ALA A 47 5.39 -7.43 -0.99
C ALA A 47 5.93 -6.52 -2.13
N LEU A 48 6.47 -7.11 -3.19
CA LEU A 48 7.03 -6.38 -4.33
C LEU A 48 6.06 -6.42 -5.51
N PRO A 49 5.94 -5.32 -6.28
CA PRO A 49 5.19 -5.35 -7.51
C PRO A 49 5.96 -6.11 -8.59
N GLU A 50 5.24 -6.86 -9.40
CA GLU A 50 5.73 -7.38 -10.66
C GLU A 50 5.81 -6.22 -11.67
N MET A 51 6.99 -6.04 -12.26
CA MET A 51 7.24 -4.97 -13.23
C MET A 51 6.87 -5.45 -14.64
N ARG A 52 5.72 -4.99 -15.16
CA ARG A 52 5.17 -5.35 -16.49
C ARG A 52 5.25 -4.20 -17.50
N TRP A 53 6.31 -3.40 -17.44
CA TRP A 53 6.53 -2.33 -18.39
C TRP A 53 7.41 -2.82 -19.55
N ASP A 54 6.91 -2.64 -20.77
CA ASP A 54 7.56 -3.02 -22.03
C ASP A 54 8.22 -1.82 -22.75
N GLY A 55 8.11 -0.61 -22.18
CA GLY A 55 8.70 0.59 -22.74
C GLY A 55 10.23 0.58 -22.73
N ARG A 56 10.83 1.28 -23.70
CA ARG A 56 12.29 1.49 -23.78
C ARG A 56 12.66 2.87 -23.27
N LEU A 57 13.65 2.92 -22.39
CA LEU A 57 14.33 4.17 -22.05
C LEU A 57 15.47 4.47 -23.02
N PRO A 58 15.91 5.74 -23.13
CA PRO A 58 17.16 6.08 -23.77
C PRO A 58 18.32 5.24 -23.23
N TRP A 59 19.28 4.94 -24.11
CA TRP A 59 20.43 4.10 -23.79
C TRP A 59 21.14 4.55 -22.50
N GLY A 60 21.47 3.58 -21.64
CA GLY A 60 22.11 3.81 -20.35
C GLY A 60 21.18 4.26 -19.20
N ARG A 61 19.88 4.46 -19.44
CA ARG A 61 18.92 4.78 -18.37
C ARG A 61 18.19 3.52 -17.89
N THR A 62 18.03 3.41 -16.57
CA THR A 62 17.15 2.41 -15.92
C THR A 62 15.95 3.16 -15.35
N ASP A 63 14.78 2.55 -15.42
CA ASP A 63 13.58 3.16 -14.89
C ASP A 63 13.62 3.28 -13.35
N PRO A 64 12.90 4.26 -12.77
CA PRO A 64 12.89 4.48 -11.34
C PRO A 64 12.44 3.29 -10.51
N VAL A 65 11.51 2.46 -11.01
CA VAL A 65 10.97 1.31 -10.26
C VAL A 65 11.99 0.19 -10.22
N THR A 66 12.54 -0.22 -11.37
CA THR A 66 13.63 -1.20 -11.46
C THR A 66 14.86 -0.75 -10.68
N LYS A 67 15.20 0.55 -10.68
CA LYS A 67 16.28 1.08 -9.85
C LYS A 67 16.01 0.87 -8.36
N THR A 68 14.79 1.15 -7.89
CA THR A 68 14.38 0.90 -6.51
C THR A 68 14.36 -0.59 -6.19
N LEU A 69 13.84 -1.44 -7.08
CA LEU A 69 13.85 -2.90 -6.93
C LEU A 69 15.27 -3.46 -6.79
N ARG A 70 16.25 -2.96 -7.57
CA ARG A 70 17.67 -3.31 -7.40
C ARG A 70 18.24 -2.87 -6.04
N GLU A 71 17.85 -1.70 -5.55
CA GLU A 71 18.26 -1.25 -4.21
C GLU A 71 17.60 -2.07 -3.09
N ILE A 72 16.37 -2.55 -3.28
CA ILE A 72 15.71 -3.50 -2.37
C ILE A 72 16.41 -4.85 -2.41
N ALA A 73 16.77 -5.37 -3.60
CA ALA A 73 17.49 -6.64 -3.73
C ALA A 73 18.78 -6.66 -2.89
N LYS A 74 19.58 -5.57 -2.93
CA LYS A 74 20.77 -5.41 -2.06
C LYS A 74 20.44 -5.52 -0.57
N VAL A 75 19.26 -5.05 -0.15
CA VAL A 75 18.79 -5.15 1.23
C VAL A 75 18.34 -6.58 1.55
N LEU A 76 17.65 -7.25 0.63
CA LEU A 76 17.20 -8.64 0.77
C LEU A 76 18.37 -9.63 0.83
N ASP A 77 19.44 -9.39 0.07
CA ASP A 77 20.69 -10.17 0.14
C ASP A 77 21.35 -10.08 1.51
N LYS A 78 21.07 -8.99 2.25
CA LYS A 78 21.59 -8.73 3.59
C LYS A 78 20.52 -8.86 4.68
N ARG A 79 19.38 -9.50 4.40
CA ARG A 79 18.21 -9.57 5.31
C ARG A 79 18.47 -10.20 6.66
N HIS A 80 19.53 -10.99 6.82
CA HIS A 80 19.93 -11.60 8.11
C HIS A 80 21.10 -10.87 8.81
N TYR A 81 21.65 -9.81 8.20
CA TYR A 81 22.80 -9.07 8.73
C TYR A 81 22.34 -7.82 9.49
N ILE A 82 21.91 -8.00 10.73
CA ILE A 82 21.28 -6.95 11.57
C ILE A 82 22.14 -5.67 11.65
N SER A 83 23.45 -5.80 11.86
CA SER A 83 24.37 -4.65 11.95
C SER A 83 24.42 -3.84 10.65
N TRP A 84 24.31 -4.52 9.50
CA TRP A 84 24.25 -3.87 8.20
C TRP A 84 22.89 -3.21 7.96
N LEU A 85 21.79 -3.89 8.29
CA LEU A 85 20.44 -3.34 8.18
C LEU A 85 20.28 -2.08 9.03
N ASN A 86 20.79 -2.08 10.26
CA ASN A 86 20.77 -0.92 11.16
C ASN A 86 21.51 0.28 10.58
N LYS A 87 22.65 0.07 9.91
CA LYS A 87 23.37 1.14 9.19
C LYS A 87 22.57 1.61 7.98
N ARG A 88 22.04 0.68 7.18
CA ARG A 88 21.31 0.98 5.94
C ARG A 88 20.05 1.78 6.20
N MET A 89 19.25 1.42 7.20
CA MET A 89 18.00 2.11 7.54
C MET A 89 18.20 3.53 8.07
N MET A 90 19.44 3.90 8.49
CA MET A 90 19.80 5.23 9.00
C MET A 90 20.64 6.05 8.02
N SER A 91 20.93 5.52 6.83
CA SER A 91 21.82 6.17 5.88
C SER A 91 21.23 7.50 5.39
N LYS A 92 22.01 8.59 5.49
CA LYS A 92 21.58 9.94 5.02
C LYS A 92 21.25 9.97 3.52
N ARG A 93 21.86 9.08 2.75
CA ARG A 93 21.66 8.93 1.30
C ARG A 93 21.09 7.55 0.98
N GLY A 94 20.42 7.43 -0.16
CA GLY A 94 19.89 6.17 -0.66
C GLY A 94 18.40 6.22 -0.96
N ASP A 95 17.91 5.12 -1.54
CA ASP A 95 16.51 4.96 -1.89
C ASP A 95 15.65 4.84 -0.62
N ALA A 96 14.59 5.66 -0.53
CA ALA A 96 13.74 5.73 0.65
C ALA A 96 12.94 4.44 0.90
N VAL A 97 12.56 3.73 -0.16
CA VAL A 97 11.87 2.44 -0.08
C VAL A 97 12.85 1.38 0.43
N ALA A 98 14.05 1.32 -0.13
CA ALA A 98 15.08 0.38 0.33
C ALA A 98 15.44 0.60 1.81
N LYS A 99 15.46 1.85 2.29
CA LYS A 99 15.65 2.16 3.72
C LYS A 99 14.49 1.67 4.58
N ALA A 100 13.25 1.81 4.12
CA ALA A 100 12.07 1.29 4.81
C ALA A 100 12.10 -0.25 4.91
N TRP A 101 12.51 -0.94 3.84
CA TRP A 101 12.76 -2.37 3.83
C TRP A 101 13.82 -2.78 4.85
N ALA A 102 14.95 -2.07 4.90
CA ALA A 102 16.00 -2.35 5.89
C ALA A 102 15.47 -2.20 7.33
N GLY A 103 14.64 -1.18 7.60
CA GLY A 103 13.99 -0.99 8.89
C GLY A 103 12.98 -2.09 9.23
N ALA A 104 12.19 -2.56 8.26
CA ALA A 104 11.25 -3.66 8.45
C ALA A 104 11.98 -4.98 8.74
N LEU A 105 13.02 -5.32 7.98
CA LEU A 105 13.80 -6.54 8.21
C LEU A 105 14.56 -6.48 9.52
N ALA A 106 15.12 -5.31 9.90
CA ALA A 106 15.73 -5.14 11.22
C ALA A 106 14.70 -5.36 12.36
N ALA A 107 13.47 -4.89 12.20
CA ALA A 107 12.39 -5.14 13.15
C ALA A 107 12.00 -6.62 13.25
N ALA A 108 12.11 -7.38 12.15
CA ALA A 108 11.77 -8.80 12.13
C ALA A 108 12.68 -9.62 13.07
N HIS A 109 13.93 -9.20 13.25
CA HIS A 109 14.91 -9.86 14.12
C HIS A 109 14.82 -9.48 15.60
N GLU A 110 13.91 -8.58 15.99
CA GLU A 110 13.72 -8.24 17.41
C GLU A 110 12.84 -9.28 18.09
N ASP A 111 13.12 -9.61 19.36
CA ASP A 111 12.34 -10.61 20.11
C ASP A 111 10.87 -10.22 20.31
N GLY A 112 10.57 -8.91 20.37
CA GLY A 112 9.21 -8.42 20.62
C GLY A 112 8.88 -7.07 19.98
N ILE A 113 7.60 -6.88 19.64
CA ILE A 113 7.06 -5.62 19.09
C ILE A 113 6.23 -4.92 20.17
N SER A 114 6.88 -4.25 21.11
CA SER A 114 6.16 -3.62 22.24
C SER A 114 5.58 -2.24 21.91
N LEU A 115 6.30 -1.46 21.11
CA LEU A 115 5.95 -0.09 20.72
C LEU A 115 5.78 0.01 19.21
N VAL A 116 4.67 0.57 18.77
CA VAL A 116 4.33 0.77 17.36
C VAL A 116 3.98 2.23 17.09
N GLY A 117 4.37 2.72 15.92
CA GLY A 117 3.86 3.97 15.37
C GLY A 117 2.41 3.83 14.93
N THR A 118 1.65 4.92 15.07
CA THR A 118 0.31 5.05 14.48
C THR A 118 0.39 5.79 13.16
N PHE A 119 -0.21 5.22 12.13
CA PHE A 119 -0.41 5.87 10.85
C PHE A 119 -1.90 6.12 10.67
N ASN A 120 -2.26 7.39 10.45
CA ASN A 120 -3.63 7.79 10.19
C ASN A 120 -3.65 8.52 8.86
N HIS A 121 -4.40 7.99 7.90
CA HIS A 121 -4.56 8.61 6.59
C HIS A 121 -6.06 8.74 6.28
N PRO A 122 -6.54 9.92 5.85
CA PRO A 122 -7.98 10.15 5.63
C PRO A 122 -8.58 9.20 4.59
N ILE A 123 -7.80 8.87 3.56
CA ILE A 123 -8.21 8.01 2.45
C ILE A 123 -7.83 6.54 2.64
N TYR A 124 -6.56 6.23 2.92
CA TYR A 124 -6.06 4.85 3.08
C TYR A 124 -6.32 4.24 4.47
N GLY A 125 -6.98 4.97 5.36
CA GLY A 125 -7.35 4.52 6.70
C GLY A 125 -6.19 4.52 7.69
N ASN A 126 -6.41 3.83 8.80
CA ASN A 126 -5.50 3.82 9.94
C ASN A 126 -4.76 2.47 10.04
N SER A 127 -3.47 2.52 10.33
CA SER A 127 -2.68 1.31 10.57
C SER A 127 -1.60 1.54 11.63
N SER A 128 -0.95 0.46 12.02
CA SER A 128 0.19 0.48 12.93
C SER A 128 1.39 -0.18 12.27
N PHE A 129 2.59 0.26 12.65
CA PHE A 129 3.85 -0.23 12.10
C PHE A 129 4.96 -0.09 13.16
N VAL A 130 5.99 -0.90 13.09
CA VAL A 130 7.19 -0.76 13.92
C VAL A 130 8.02 0.40 13.39
N ARG A 131 8.28 1.40 14.23
CA ARG A 131 9.09 2.55 13.82
C ARG A 131 10.56 2.19 13.90
N LYS A 132 11.19 1.95 12.75
CA LYS A 132 12.63 1.67 12.60
C LYS A 132 13.23 2.51 11.47
N GLY A 133 14.45 2.96 11.70
CA GLY A 133 15.16 3.83 10.77
C GLY A 133 14.58 5.24 10.71
N ASP A 134 14.99 5.98 9.67
CA ASP A 134 14.52 7.33 9.36
C ASP A 134 13.60 7.36 8.11
N ALA A 135 13.11 6.20 7.66
CA ALA A 135 12.17 6.11 6.55
C ALA A 135 10.86 6.84 6.87
N LYS A 136 10.24 7.45 5.86
CA LYS A 136 8.95 8.15 6.02
C LYS A 136 7.88 7.16 6.51
N PRO A 137 7.02 7.54 7.48
CA PRO A 137 5.97 6.67 8.01
C PRO A 137 5.09 6.02 6.94
N ILE A 138 4.70 6.76 5.90
CA ILE A 138 3.86 6.27 4.80
C ILE A 138 4.49 5.08 4.05
N ILE A 139 5.81 5.12 3.83
CA ILE A 139 6.55 4.04 3.16
C ILE A 139 6.72 2.85 4.13
N ALA A 140 7.09 3.11 5.38
CA ALA A 140 7.26 2.06 6.39
C ALA A 140 5.95 1.28 6.63
N VAL A 141 4.82 1.98 6.65
CA VAL A 141 3.49 1.36 6.75
C VAL A 141 3.20 0.49 5.54
N GLY A 142 3.47 0.97 4.33
CA GLY A 142 3.25 0.20 3.11
C GLY A 142 4.04 -1.10 3.09
N VAL A 143 5.33 -1.06 3.45
CA VAL A 143 6.19 -2.25 3.50
C VAL A 143 5.70 -3.24 4.57
N GLN A 144 5.44 -2.78 5.80
CA GLN A 144 5.08 -3.69 6.91
C GLN A 144 3.63 -4.18 6.86
N ASN A 145 2.76 -3.50 6.11
CA ASN A 145 1.37 -3.90 5.92
C ASN A 145 1.12 -4.41 4.49
N HIS A 146 2.12 -5.06 3.91
CA HIS A 146 2.12 -5.55 2.53
C HIS A 146 0.93 -6.46 2.16
N ARG A 147 0.30 -7.13 3.12
CA ARG A 147 -0.89 -7.96 2.88
C ARG A 147 -2.17 -7.15 2.65
N ASN A 148 -2.19 -5.88 3.04
CA ASN A 148 -3.33 -5.01 2.76
C ASN A 148 -3.14 -4.39 1.37
N VAL A 149 -4.06 -4.70 0.47
CA VAL A 149 -4.01 -4.31 -0.95
C VAL A 149 -3.88 -2.80 -1.15
N ARG A 150 -4.48 -1.98 -0.27
CA ARG A 150 -4.40 -0.51 -0.37
C ARG A 150 -3.14 0.03 0.29
N LEU A 151 -2.79 -0.45 1.48
CA LEU A 151 -1.64 0.09 2.22
C LEU A 151 -0.32 -0.23 1.52
N ARG A 152 -0.17 -1.40 0.88
CA ARG A 152 1.08 -1.79 0.22
C ARG A 152 1.47 -0.86 -0.95
N LEU A 153 0.47 -0.24 -1.58
CA LEU A 153 0.67 0.78 -2.63
C LEU A 153 1.42 2.00 -2.09
N LEU A 154 1.23 2.37 -0.82
CA LEU A 154 1.85 3.55 -0.22
C LEU A 154 3.39 3.50 -0.20
N THR A 155 3.96 2.30 -0.30
CA THR A 155 5.40 2.10 -0.52
C THR A 155 5.90 2.84 -1.76
N TRP A 156 5.06 2.96 -2.79
CA TRP A 156 5.38 3.44 -4.12
C TRP A 156 4.78 4.81 -4.45
N GLU A 157 4.26 5.52 -3.45
CA GLU A 157 3.65 6.85 -3.61
C GLU A 157 4.58 7.85 -4.30
N GLY A 158 5.87 7.82 -3.96
CA GLY A 158 6.89 8.68 -4.58
C GLY A 158 7.12 8.37 -6.07
N HIS A 159 6.92 7.13 -6.50
CA HIS A 159 7.00 6.72 -7.91
C HIS A 159 5.72 7.11 -8.64
N ALA A 160 4.56 6.90 -8.04
CA ALA A 160 3.28 7.28 -8.63
C ALA A 160 3.16 8.79 -8.87
N ARG A 161 3.67 9.62 -7.95
CA ARG A 161 3.78 11.07 -8.17
C ARG A 161 4.65 11.45 -9.38
N LYS A 162 5.50 10.54 -9.87
CA LYS A 162 6.33 10.71 -11.06
C LYS A 162 5.71 10.06 -12.31
N GLY A 163 4.43 9.68 -12.27
CA GLY A 163 3.70 9.14 -13.41
C GLY A 163 3.79 7.62 -13.55
N TRP A 164 4.11 6.89 -12.48
CA TRP A 164 4.15 5.42 -12.49
C TRP A 164 2.85 4.83 -11.98
N PHE A 165 2.31 3.82 -12.68
CA PHE A 165 1.07 3.15 -12.32
C PHE A 165 1.33 1.83 -11.60
N PHE A 166 0.59 1.61 -10.53
CA PHE A 166 0.60 0.41 -9.71
C PHE A 166 -0.83 -0.05 -9.46
N PHE A 167 -1.05 -1.36 -9.55
CA PHE A 167 -2.35 -2.00 -9.36
C PHE A 167 -2.22 -3.14 -8.37
N SER A 168 -3.19 -3.27 -7.47
CA SER A 168 -3.06 -4.12 -6.30
C SER A 168 -4.38 -4.78 -5.94
N TRP A 169 -4.38 -6.12 -5.92
CA TRP A 169 -5.51 -6.97 -5.58
C TRP A 169 -5.02 -8.24 -4.87
N SER A 170 -5.92 -9.11 -4.39
CA SER A 170 -5.52 -10.32 -3.66
C SER A 170 -4.68 -11.27 -4.50
N GLY A 171 -4.96 -11.35 -5.81
CA GLY A 171 -4.24 -12.20 -6.76
C GLY A 171 -2.92 -11.63 -7.30
N GLY A 172 -2.59 -10.37 -7.04
CA GLY A 172 -1.38 -9.78 -7.62
C GLY A 172 -1.08 -8.34 -7.22
N PHE A 173 0.17 -7.96 -7.42
CA PHE A 173 0.65 -6.58 -7.28
C PHE A 173 1.52 -6.26 -8.48
N VAL A 174 1.12 -5.30 -9.31
CA VAL A 174 1.76 -5.04 -10.61
C VAL A 174 2.09 -3.56 -10.76
N CYS A 175 3.23 -3.27 -11.39
CA CYS A 175 3.56 -1.97 -11.94
C CYS A 175 3.54 -2.04 -13.46
N THR A 176 2.70 -1.23 -14.10
CA THR A 176 2.54 -1.18 -15.58
C THR A 176 3.34 -0.05 -16.22
N GLY A 177 4.26 0.54 -15.45
CA GLY A 177 5.11 1.61 -15.92
C GLY A 177 4.42 2.96 -15.97
N ASN A 178 4.70 3.72 -17.01
CA ASN A 178 4.09 5.02 -17.27
C ASN A 178 2.79 4.94 -18.10
N SER A 179 2.22 3.75 -18.23
CA SER A 179 0.95 3.50 -18.91
C SER A 179 -0.07 2.97 -17.91
N ALA A 180 -1.29 3.47 -17.99
CA ALA A 180 -2.40 3.09 -17.11
C ALA A 180 -3.05 1.75 -17.49
N LYS A 181 -2.28 0.83 -18.11
CA LYS A 181 -2.75 -0.48 -18.55
C LYS A 181 -3.28 -1.30 -17.37
N ILE A 182 -4.54 -1.73 -17.44
CA ILE A 182 -5.18 -2.52 -16.38
C ILE A 182 -4.64 -3.95 -16.43
N PRO A 183 -4.14 -4.51 -15.31
CA PRO A 183 -3.73 -5.91 -15.27
C PRO A 183 -4.92 -6.88 -15.17
N ASP A 184 -4.73 -8.07 -15.74
CA ASP A 184 -5.71 -9.15 -15.68
C ASP A 184 -6.10 -9.49 -14.23
N GLY A 185 -7.40 -9.64 -13.98
CA GLY A 185 -7.96 -9.99 -12.68
C GLY A 185 -8.11 -8.82 -11.71
N TRP A 186 -7.44 -7.68 -11.93
CA TRP A 186 -7.58 -6.51 -11.05
C TRP A 186 -9.01 -5.97 -11.06
N LEU A 187 -9.54 -5.62 -12.25
CA LEU A 187 -10.85 -4.98 -12.36
C LEU A 187 -11.97 -5.89 -11.83
N GLY A 188 -11.91 -7.18 -12.17
CA GLY A 188 -12.88 -8.15 -11.69
C GLY A 188 -12.92 -8.21 -10.17
N GLU A 189 -11.76 -8.33 -9.50
CA GLU A 189 -11.73 -8.36 -8.03
C GLU A 189 -12.22 -7.05 -7.42
N VAL A 190 -11.80 -5.89 -7.97
CA VAL A 190 -12.21 -4.56 -7.51
C VAL A 190 -13.73 -4.41 -7.54
N VAL A 191 -14.38 -4.83 -8.63
CA VAL A 191 -15.82 -4.76 -8.78
C VAL A 191 -16.52 -5.76 -7.86
N THR A 192 -16.05 -7.01 -7.78
CA THR A 192 -16.68 -8.03 -6.93
C THR A 192 -16.52 -7.79 -5.43
N ASN A 193 -15.51 -7.00 -5.03
CA ASN A 193 -15.30 -6.61 -3.63
C ASN A 193 -16.20 -5.46 -3.18
N LEU A 194 -17.03 -4.91 -4.06
CA LEU A 194 -18.03 -3.94 -3.66
C LEU A 194 -19.06 -4.61 -2.73
N ASP A 195 -19.54 -3.86 -1.72
CA ASP A 195 -20.56 -4.30 -0.77
C ASP A 195 -21.96 -4.39 -1.43
N THR A 196 -22.07 -4.92 -2.64
CA THR A 196 -23.31 -5.00 -3.43
C THR A 196 -23.26 -6.23 -4.34
N LYS A 197 -24.42 -6.82 -4.65
CA LYS A 197 -24.49 -7.95 -5.58
C LYS A 197 -24.01 -7.49 -6.97
N VAL A 198 -23.05 -8.24 -7.52
CA VAL A 198 -22.50 -8.02 -8.86
C VAL A 198 -22.93 -9.16 -9.76
N GLU A 199 -23.48 -8.83 -10.92
CA GLU A 199 -23.84 -9.77 -11.97
C GLU A 199 -22.85 -9.59 -13.13
N LYS A 200 -22.39 -10.70 -13.72
CA LYS A 200 -21.49 -10.67 -14.89
C LYS A 200 -22.35 -10.60 -16.15
N SER A 201 -22.01 -9.68 -17.06
CA SER A 201 -22.55 -9.60 -18.42
C SER A 201 -21.47 -9.97 -19.44
N ASP A 202 -21.87 -10.16 -20.70
CA ASP A 202 -20.94 -10.53 -21.79
C ASP A 202 -19.82 -9.49 -21.99
N ASP A 203 -20.10 -8.23 -21.69
CA ASP A 203 -19.18 -7.10 -21.86
C ASP A 203 -18.70 -6.48 -20.53
N GLY A 204 -18.96 -7.12 -19.39
CA GLY A 204 -18.45 -6.67 -18.09
C GLY A 204 -19.35 -7.01 -16.90
N TYR A 205 -19.79 -5.99 -16.17
CA TYR A 205 -20.44 -6.14 -14.87
C TYR A 205 -21.66 -5.23 -14.73
N VAL A 206 -22.69 -5.74 -14.04
CA VAL A 206 -23.91 -5.01 -13.70
C VAL A 206 -24.09 -5.03 -12.18
N ILE A 207 -24.41 -3.87 -11.61
CA ILE A 207 -24.56 -3.68 -10.17
C ILE A 207 -25.87 -2.91 -9.92
N GLY A 208 -26.83 -3.56 -9.27
CA GLY A 208 -28.18 -3.01 -9.06
C GLY A 208 -29.11 -3.21 -10.26
N ASN A 209 -30.27 -2.56 -10.22
CA ASN A 209 -31.27 -2.59 -11.29
C ASN A 209 -30.97 -1.49 -12.33
N ILE A 210 -30.86 -1.90 -13.60
CA ILE A 210 -30.55 -1.03 -14.75
C ILE A 210 -31.76 -0.75 -15.66
N ASP A 211 -32.95 -1.25 -15.31
CA ASP A 211 -34.17 -1.14 -16.13
C ASP A 211 -34.54 0.33 -16.40
N ASP A 212 -34.47 1.18 -15.38
CA ASP A 212 -34.79 2.62 -15.45
C ASP A 212 -33.63 3.50 -15.95
N GLY A 213 -32.56 2.85 -16.43
CA GLY A 213 -31.30 3.50 -16.81
C GLY A 213 -30.15 3.18 -15.86
N CYS A 214 -28.94 3.49 -16.31
CA CYS A 214 -27.72 3.18 -15.58
C CYS A 214 -26.58 4.17 -15.88
N VAL A 215 -25.68 4.31 -14.92
CA VAL A 215 -24.37 4.93 -15.15
C VAL A 215 -23.41 3.85 -15.61
N ILE A 216 -22.67 4.13 -16.69
CA ILE A 216 -21.74 3.20 -17.32
C ILE A 216 -20.32 3.74 -17.11
N LEU A 217 -19.44 2.91 -16.56
CA LEU A 217 -18.00 3.13 -16.59
C LEU A 217 -17.39 2.18 -17.61
N GLU A 218 -16.95 2.72 -18.74
CA GLU A 218 -16.22 1.98 -19.75
C GLU A 218 -14.71 2.11 -19.49
N TYR A 219 -14.06 0.98 -19.20
CA TYR A 219 -12.63 0.91 -18.91
C TYR A 219 -11.82 0.82 -20.21
N ILE A 220 -10.55 1.24 -20.15
CA ILE A 220 -9.65 1.25 -21.32
C ILE A 220 -9.37 -0.14 -21.93
N ASP A 221 -9.72 -1.21 -21.22
CA ASP A 221 -9.64 -2.60 -21.70
C ASP A 221 -10.95 -3.05 -22.41
N GLY A 222 -11.92 -2.15 -22.55
CA GLY A 222 -13.24 -2.40 -23.16
C GLY A 222 -14.30 -2.90 -22.17
N THR A 223 -13.94 -3.20 -20.92
CA THR A 223 -14.89 -3.71 -19.93
C THR A 223 -15.86 -2.61 -19.49
N LYS A 224 -17.16 -2.91 -19.45
CA LYS A 224 -18.21 -1.98 -19.00
C LYS A 224 -18.72 -2.37 -17.62
N VAL A 225 -18.72 -1.43 -16.69
CA VAL A 225 -19.33 -1.57 -15.36
C VAL A 225 -20.54 -0.67 -15.27
N ARG A 226 -21.72 -1.27 -15.14
CA ARG A 226 -23.01 -0.57 -15.10
C ARG A 226 -23.55 -0.50 -13.69
N PHE A 227 -23.97 0.68 -13.27
CA PHE A 227 -24.54 0.96 -11.97
C PHE A 227 -25.99 1.42 -12.11
N GLY A 228 -26.90 0.66 -11.52
CA GLY A 228 -28.29 1.02 -11.32
C GLY A 228 -28.46 2.16 -10.31
N ALA A 229 -29.62 2.82 -10.33
CA ALA A 229 -29.93 3.90 -9.41
C ALA A 229 -29.94 3.45 -7.94
N ASP A 230 -30.44 2.23 -7.68
CA ASP A 230 -30.43 1.58 -6.38
C ASP A 230 -29.01 1.33 -5.86
N ALA A 231 -28.12 0.85 -6.75
CA ALA A 231 -26.72 0.68 -6.42
C ALA A 231 -26.08 2.02 -6.07
N LEU A 232 -26.30 3.08 -6.84
CA LEU A 232 -25.72 4.39 -6.53
C LEU A 232 -26.26 4.99 -5.22
N ALA A 233 -27.54 4.79 -4.92
CA ALA A 233 -28.21 5.28 -3.71
C ALA A 233 -27.88 4.49 -2.43
N ALA A 234 -27.34 3.27 -2.56
CA ALA A 234 -27.05 2.41 -1.40
C ALA A 234 -26.08 3.07 -0.41
N LYS A 235 -26.45 3.03 0.88
CA LYS A 235 -25.61 3.53 1.97
C LYS A 235 -24.34 2.69 2.10
N ARG A 236 -23.17 3.32 2.04
CA ARG A 236 -21.86 2.66 2.13
C ARG A 236 -20.99 3.31 3.19
N LYS A 237 -20.04 2.52 3.73
CA LYS A 237 -19.02 3.01 4.67
C LYS A 237 -18.00 3.92 3.97
N SER A 238 -17.75 3.68 2.69
CA SER A 238 -16.84 4.43 1.83
C SER A 238 -17.52 4.77 0.51
N SER A 239 -17.05 5.81 -0.18
CA SER A 239 -17.61 6.17 -1.48
C SER A 239 -17.27 5.10 -2.52
N LEU A 240 -18.21 4.83 -3.43
CA LEU A 240 -18.04 3.88 -4.53
C LEU A 240 -16.78 4.18 -5.36
N ILE A 241 -16.57 5.46 -5.69
CA ILE A 241 -15.38 5.94 -6.40
C ILE A 241 -14.09 5.59 -5.63
N ALA A 242 -14.08 5.72 -4.30
CA ALA A 242 -12.91 5.35 -3.51
C ALA A 242 -12.67 3.83 -3.51
N GLU A 243 -13.71 3.02 -3.42
CA GLU A 243 -13.59 1.56 -3.49
C GLU A 243 -13.00 1.10 -4.84
N LEU A 244 -13.40 1.74 -5.94
CA LEU A 244 -12.88 1.47 -7.28
C LEU A 244 -11.46 2.01 -7.51
N ALA A 245 -11.13 3.19 -6.95
CA ALA A 245 -9.86 3.88 -7.24
C ALA A 245 -8.69 3.48 -6.32
N LEU A 246 -8.96 3.16 -5.05
CA LEU A 246 -7.89 2.92 -4.06
C LEU A 246 -7.10 1.61 -4.21
N PRO A 247 -7.58 0.59 -4.93
CA PRO A 247 -6.78 -0.55 -5.34
C PRO A 247 -5.74 -0.25 -6.43
N MET A 248 -5.57 1.01 -6.83
CA MET A 248 -4.49 1.45 -7.73
C MET A 248 -3.81 2.74 -7.26
N LEU A 249 -2.64 3.03 -7.83
CA LEU A 249 -1.83 4.20 -7.52
C LEU A 249 -1.16 4.74 -8.80
N PRO A 250 -1.35 6.02 -9.17
CA PRO A 250 -2.22 7.00 -8.52
C PRO A 250 -3.71 6.60 -8.62
N PRO A 251 -4.57 6.97 -7.64
CA PRO A 251 -5.98 6.59 -7.62
C PRO A 251 -6.83 7.48 -8.53
N LYS A 252 -6.48 7.56 -9.81
CA LYS A 252 -7.14 8.38 -10.84
C LYS A 252 -7.97 7.51 -11.80
N LEU A 253 -9.26 7.30 -11.52
CA LEU A 253 -10.14 6.51 -12.41
C LEU A 253 -10.25 7.09 -13.81
N THR A 254 -10.15 8.42 -13.97
CA THR A 254 -10.21 9.10 -15.27
C THR A 254 -9.08 8.73 -16.23
N GLU A 255 -7.99 8.12 -15.75
CA GLU A 255 -6.89 7.64 -16.59
C GLU A 255 -7.17 6.24 -17.16
N ILE A 256 -8.16 5.51 -16.60
CA ILE A 256 -8.44 4.12 -16.94
C ILE A 256 -9.91 3.85 -17.30
N ALA A 257 -10.80 4.83 -17.16
CA ALA A 257 -12.21 4.69 -17.46
C ALA A 257 -12.85 6.02 -17.86
N THR A 258 -13.85 5.93 -18.74
CA THR A 258 -14.75 7.01 -19.13
C THR A 258 -16.16 6.74 -18.61
N GLY A 259 -16.80 7.77 -18.08
CA GLY A 259 -18.18 7.69 -17.59
C GLY A 259 -19.18 8.13 -18.64
N ASP A 260 -20.23 7.35 -18.81
CA ASP A 260 -21.41 7.66 -19.61
C ASP A 260 -22.68 7.34 -18.81
N PHE A 261 -23.84 7.73 -19.30
CA PHE A 261 -25.12 7.47 -18.68
C PHE A 261 -26.18 7.16 -19.72
N SER A 262 -26.94 6.10 -19.47
CA SER A 262 -28.11 5.73 -20.26
C SER A 262 -29.34 5.96 -19.39
N TRP A 263 -30.20 6.89 -19.82
CA TRP A 263 -31.53 7.07 -19.25
C TRP A 263 -32.53 6.17 -19.98
N ARG A 264 -33.39 5.47 -19.24
CA ARG A 264 -34.51 4.73 -19.82
C ARG A 264 -35.75 4.92 -18.97
N PRO A 265 -36.66 5.79 -19.40
CA PRO A 265 -38.01 5.36 -19.63
C PRO A 265 -38.31 5.44 -21.13
N GLU A 266 -39.07 4.50 -21.67
CA GLU A 266 -39.86 4.80 -22.86
C GLU A 266 -40.84 5.92 -22.45
N GLY A 267 -40.54 7.17 -22.83
CA GLY A 267 -41.35 8.33 -22.48
C GLY A 267 -40.58 9.64 -22.47
#